data_AF-A0A8T6BWY9-F1
#
_entry.id   AF-A0A8T6BWY9-F1
#
_cell.length_a   1.000
_cell.length_b   1.000
_cell.length_c   1.000
_cell.angle_alpha   90.00
_cell.angle_beta   90.00
_cell.angle_gamma   90.00
#
_symmetry.space_group_name_H-M   'P 1'
#
loop_
_entity.id
_entity.type
_entity.pdbx_description
1 polymer ?
#
loop_
_entity_poly.entity_id
_entity_poly.type
_entity_poly.pdbx_seq_one_letter_code
_entity_poly.pdbx_strand_id
1 'polypeptide(L)'
;QRGELRVNNLSEQYKEMKEELAAALMDSHQQKQWHKAQKKKHKQEAKAAKAKAKLGEVATDSKPRVWVLDFKGSMDAHEVNSLREEITAVLAAFKPQDQVVLRLESPGGMVHGYGLAASQLQRLRDKNIPLTVTVDKVAASGGYMMACVADKIVSAPFAIVGSIGVVAQMPNFNRFLKSKDIDIELHTAGQYKRTLTLLGENTEEGREKFCEELNETHQLFKDFVKRMRPSLDIEQVATGEHWYGQQAVEKGLVDEINTSDEVILSLMEGRE
;
A
#
# COMPACT_ATOMS: atom_id res chain seq x y z
N GLN A 1 -17.24 1.25 -14.18
CA GLN A 1 -18.43 1.08 -13.32
C GLN A 1 -18.29 1.99 -12.12
N ARG A 2 -19.38 2.57 -11.59
CA ARG A 2 -19.33 3.29 -10.31
C ARG A 2 -19.17 2.24 -9.20
N GLY A 3 -18.04 2.26 -8.50
CA GLY A 3 -17.80 1.42 -7.33
C GLY A 3 -18.60 1.91 -6.11
N GLU A 4 -18.58 1.11 -5.05
CA GLU A 4 -19.14 1.47 -3.73
C GLU A 4 -17.98 1.62 -2.73
N LEU A 5 -17.94 2.74 -2.00
CA LEU A 5 -17.01 2.92 -0.89
C LEU A 5 -17.60 2.29 0.37
N ARG A 6 -16.86 1.37 0.99
CA ARG A 6 -17.23 0.75 2.26
C ARG A 6 -16.36 1.32 3.38
N VAL A 7 -17.01 1.87 4.40
CA VAL A 7 -16.33 2.44 5.57
C VAL A 7 -16.67 1.60 6.79
N ASN A 8 -15.64 1.02 7.41
CA ASN A 8 -15.77 0.20 8.61
C ASN A 8 -15.11 0.91 9.80
N ASN A 9 -15.80 0.98 10.94
CA ASN A 9 -15.23 1.52 12.17
C ASN A 9 -14.48 0.43 12.94
N LEU A 10 -13.15 0.36 12.76
CA LEU A 10 -12.30 -0.64 13.40
C LEU A 10 -12.31 -0.52 14.94
N SER A 11 -12.40 0.71 15.46
CA SER A 11 -12.44 0.98 16.90
C SER A 11 -13.71 0.41 17.55
N GLU A 12 -14.85 0.51 16.86
CA GLU A 12 -16.12 -0.08 17.30
C GLU A 12 -16.07 -1.62 17.25
N GLN A 13 -15.57 -2.19 16.15
CA GLN A 13 -15.40 -3.65 16.02
C GLN A 13 -14.49 -4.23 17.10
N TYR A 14 -13.37 -3.58 17.40
CA TYR A 14 -12.46 -4.03 18.46
C TYR A 14 -13.10 -3.96 19.85
N LYS A 15 -13.89 -2.90 20.10
CA LYS A 15 -14.65 -2.76 21.35
C LYS A 15 -15.69 -3.88 21.50
N GLU A 16 -16.46 -4.17 20.45
CA GLU A 16 -17.44 -5.26 20.43
C GLU A 16 -16.78 -6.62 20.67
N MET A 17 -15.67 -6.91 19.98
CA MET A 17 -14.90 -8.14 20.18
C MET A 17 -14.42 -8.29 21.63
N LYS A 18 -13.90 -7.23 22.24
CA LYS A 18 -13.45 -7.24 23.64
C LYS A 18 -14.61 -7.50 24.61
N GLU A 19 -15.77 -6.90 24.32
CA GLU A 19 -16.99 -7.06 25.10
C GLU A 19 -17.54 -8.49 25.03
N GLU A 20 -17.58 -9.09 23.84
CA GLU A 20 -18.00 -10.47 23.63
C GLU A 20 -17.06 -11.47 24.30
N LEU A 21 -15.75 -11.30 24.15
CA LEU A 21 -14.75 -12.17 24.77
C LEU A 21 -14.83 -12.09 26.30
N ALA A 22 -14.99 -10.89 26.86
CA ALA A 22 -15.16 -10.71 28.30
C ALA A 22 -16.42 -11.43 28.80
N ALA A 23 -17.53 -11.34 28.06
CA ALA A 23 -18.77 -12.02 28.42
C ALA A 23 -18.66 -13.56 28.34
N ALA A 24 -17.92 -14.08 27.35
CA ALA A 24 -17.72 -15.52 27.16
C ALA A 24 -16.83 -16.17 28.25
N LEU A 25 -15.95 -15.38 28.88
CA LEU A 25 -15.08 -15.84 29.97
C LEU A 25 -15.78 -15.84 31.35
N MET A 26 -17.01 -15.33 31.45
CA MET A 26 -17.78 -15.21 32.69
C MET A 26 -18.74 -16.39 32.88
N ASP A 27 -19.10 -16.69 34.13
CA ASP A 27 -20.20 -17.62 34.40
C ASP A 27 -21.58 -16.99 34.07
N SER A 28 -22.64 -17.80 33.97
CA SER A 28 -23.97 -17.34 33.56
C SER A 28 -24.56 -16.23 34.46
N HIS A 29 -24.22 -16.23 35.75
CA HIS A 29 -24.69 -15.22 36.69
C HIS A 29 -23.92 -13.91 36.53
N GLN A 30 -22.58 -13.99 36.43
CA GLN A 30 -21.69 -12.87 36.14
C GLN A 30 -22.03 -12.22 34.79
N GLN A 31 -22.27 -13.01 33.76
CA GLN A 31 -22.64 -12.54 32.43
C GLN A 31 -23.95 -11.72 32.44
N LYS A 32 -24.98 -12.18 33.17
CA LYS A 32 -26.24 -11.43 33.34
C LYS A 32 -26.03 -10.10 34.06
N GLN A 33 -25.20 -10.08 35.10
CA GLN A 33 -24.86 -8.85 35.81
C GLN A 33 -24.10 -7.86 34.92
N TRP A 34 -23.13 -8.38 34.17
CA TRP A 34 -22.30 -7.60 33.25
C TRP A 34 -23.11 -6.97 32.12
N HIS A 35 -23.98 -7.74 31.44
CA HIS A 35 -24.88 -7.17 30.42
C HIS A 35 -25.82 -6.09 31.00
N LYS A 36 -26.32 -6.28 32.23
CA LYS A 36 -27.15 -5.27 32.91
C LYS A 36 -26.35 -3.99 33.19
N ALA A 37 -25.08 -4.12 33.59
CA ALA A 37 -24.18 -3.00 33.80
C ALA A 37 -23.84 -2.26 32.49
N GLN A 38 -23.51 -2.97 31.41
CA GLN A 38 -23.24 -2.37 30.11
C GLN A 38 -24.46 -1.64 29.54
N LYS A 39 -25.65 -2.24 29.63
CA LYS A 39 -26.89 -1.59 29.20
C LYS A 39 -27.18 -0.31 29.98
N LYS A 40 -26.83 -0.26 31.27
CA LYS A 40 -26.93 0.96 32.10
C LYS A 40 -25.91 2.01 31.65
N LYS A 41 -24.67 1.61 31.40
CA LYS A 41 -23.58 2.47 30.90
C LYS A 41 -23.93 3.09 29.55
N HIS A 42 -24.30 2.29 28.55
CA HIS A 42 -24.70 2.78 27.22
C HIS A 42 -25.90 3.73 27.30
N LYS A 43 -26.87 3.47 28.19
CA LYS A 43 -28.00 4.38 28.41
C LYS A 43 -27.59 5.72 29.03
N GLN A 44 -26.56 5.74 29.88
CA GLN A 44 -26.01 6.98 30.44
C GLN A 44 -25.22 7.76 29.39
N GLU A 45 -24.34 7.09 28.63
CA GLU A 45 -23.56 7.69 27.54
C GLU A 45 -24.47 8.28 26.46
N ALA A 46 -25.50 7.56 26.03
CA ALA A 46 -26.47 8.06 25.05
C ALA A 46 -27.27 9.28 25.56
N LYS A 47 -27.57 9.35 26.86
CA LYS A 47 -28.20 10.53 27.48
C LYS A 47 -27.24 11.71 27.53
N ALA A 48 -25.98 11.49 27.88
CA ALA A 48 -24.95 12.53 27.90
C ALA A 48 -24.67 13.08 26.49
N ALA A 49 -24.56 12.22 25.49
CA ALA A 49 -24.40 12.61 24.09
C ALA A 49 -25.59 13.45 23.58
N LYS A 50 -26.84 13.05 23.90
CA LYS A 50 -28.05 13.82 23.58
C LYS A 50 -28.10 15.17 24.30
N ALA A 51 -27.60 15.26 25.53
CA ALA A 51 -27.52 16.52 26.28
C ALA A 51 -26.51 17.48 25.65
N LYS A 52 -25.31 17.00 25.29
CA LYS A 52 -24.30 17.78 24.56
C LYS A 52 -24.81 18.27 23.21
N ALA A 53 -25.45 17.40 22.42
CA ALA A 53 -26.03 17.77 21.13
C ALA A 53 -27.13 18.85 21.24
N LYS A 54 -27.89 18.90 22.34
CA LYS A 54 -28.91 19.94 22.60
C LYS A 54 -28.33 21.29 23.01
N LEU A 55 -27.11 21.32 23.54
CA LEU A 55 -26.41 22.55 23.96
C LEU A 55 -25.79 23.31 22.78
N GLY A 56 -25.93 22.81 21.54
CA GLY A 56 -25.33 23.46 20.38
C GLY A 56 -23.80 23.35 20.36
N GLU A 57 -23.21 22.59 21.28
CA GLU A 57 -21.86 22.05 21.15
C GLU A 57 -21.88 21.05 19.99
N VAL A 58 -21.83 21.57 18.77
CA VAL A 58 -21.30 20.82 17.63
C VAL A 58 -19.95 20.35 18.13
N ALA A 59 -19.74 19.04 18.23
CA ALA A 59 -18.48 18.45 18.65
C ALA A 59 -17.37 18.88 17.68
N THR A 60 -16.82 20.07 17.89
CA THR A 60 -15.63 20.61 17.24
C THR A 60 -14.39 19.86 17.70
N ASP A 61 -14.52 19.16 18.82
CA ASP A 61 -13.51 18.29 19.43
C ASP A 61 -13.72 16.83 18.99
N SER A 62 -13.79 16.59 17.68
CA SER A 62 -13.79 15.21 17.17
C SER A 62 -12.41 14.64 17.40
N LYS A 63 -12.31 13.49 18.08
CA LYS A 63 -11.06 12.76 18.26
C LYS A 63 -10.30 12.66 16.93
N PRO A 64 -8.96 12.77 16.95
CA PRO A 64 -8.14 12.51 15.76
C PRO A 64 -8.51 11.15 15.16
N ARG A 65 -8.54 11.04 13.83
CA ARG A 65 -8.90 9.78 13.15
C ARG A 65 -7.70 9.13 12.49
N VAL A 66 -7.76 7.80 12.39
CA VAL A 66 -6.82 7.03 11.58
C VAL A 66 -7.56 6.42 10.40
N TRP A 67 -7.24 6.89 9.21
CA TRP A 67 -7.78 6.34 7.97
C TRP A 67 -6.94 5.14 7.55
N VAL A 68 -7.47 3.93 7.75
CA VAL A 68 -6.80 2.69 7.33
C VAL A 68 -7.25 2.32 5.91
N LEU A 69 -6.30 2.22 5.00
CA LEU A 69 -6.50 1.81 3.61
C LEU A 69 -5.80 0.48 3.35
N ASP A 70 -6.37 -0.32 2.46
CA ASP A 70 -5.83 -1.62 2.07
C ASP A 70 -5.41 -1.61 0.60
N PHE A 71 -4.17 -1.95 0.32
CA PHE A 71 -3.70 -2.12 -1.05
C PHE A 71 -3.02 -3.47 -1.22
N LYS A 72 -3.75 -4.38 -1.85
CA LYS A 72 -3.23 -5.67 -2.30
C LYS A 72 -2.98 -5.60 -3.81
N GLY A 73 -1.75 -5.30 -4.20
CA GLY A 73 -1.39 -5.04 -5.59
C GLY A 73 -1.10 -6.31 -6.38
N SER A 74 -1.68 -6.39 -7.57
CA SER A 74 -1.40 -7.42 -8.57
C SER A 74 -0.34 -6.98 -9.58
N MET A 75 0.13 -7.88 -10.44
CA MET A 75 1.19 -7.59 -11.40
C MET A 75 0.79 -6.52 -12.44
N ASP A 76 -0.50 -6.43 -12.80
CA ASP A 76 -1.01 -5.40 -13.73
C ASP A 76 -1.40 -4.09 -13.04
N ALA A 77 -1.32 -4.05 -11.70
CA ALA A 77 -1.68 -2.91 -10.86
C ALA A 77 -3.13 -2.42 -11.05
N HIS A 78 -4.08 -3.32 -11.33
CA HIS A 78 -5.47 -2.91 -11.56
C HIS A 78 -6.13 -2.23 -10.35
N GLU A 79 -5.67 -2.55 -9.12
CA GLU A 79 -6.21 -2.03 -7.85
C GLU A 79 -5.97 -0.53 -7.65
N VAL A 80 -5.09 0.07 -8.44
CA VAL A 80 -4.81 1.52 -8.43
C VAL A 80 -6.06 2.34 -8.73
N ASN A 81 -6.99 1.79 -9.50
CA ASN A 81 -8.28 2.43 -9.79
C ASN A 81 -9.18 2.56 -8.56
N SER A 82 -9.11 1.62 -7.60
CA SER A 82 -9.84 1.74 -6.33
C SER A 82 -9.12 2.69 -5.40
N LEU A 83 -7.79 2.54 -5.28
CA LEU A 83 -6.94 3.36 -4.39
C LEU A 83 -7.10 4.86 -4.68
N ARG A 84 -7.16 5.27 -5.95
CA ARG A 84 -7.34 6.69 -6.31
C ARG A 84 -8.65 7.30 -5.84
N GLU A 85 -9.72 6.51 -5.79
CA GLU A 85 -11.04 6.94 -5.33
C GLU A 85 -11.04 7.03 -3.79
N GLU A 86 -10.48 6.02 -3.12
CA GLU A 86 -10.30 6.00 -1.66
C GLU A 86 -9.46 7.18 -1.17
N ILE A 87 -8.32 7.45 -1.81
CA ILE A 87 -7.46 8.60 -1.48
C ILE A 87 -8.22 9.92 -1.71
N THR A 88 -9.02 10.00 -2.78
CA THR A 88 -9.84 11.20 -3.04
C THR A 88 -10.91 11.39 -1.97
N ALA A 89 -11.54 10.31 -1.51
CA ALA A 89 -12.51 10.34 -0.41
C ALA A 89 -11.85 10.75 0.92
N VAL A 90 -10.68 10.19 1.26
CA VAL A 90 -9.90 10.58 2.44
C VAL A 90 -9.55 12.06 2.36
N LEU A 91 -8.99 12.53 1.25
CA LEU A 91 -8.63 13.95 1.05
C LEU A 91 -9.82 14.89 1.20
N ALA A 92 -11.03 14.46 0.84
CA ALA A 92 -12.25 15.26 0.98
C ALA A 92 -12.78 15.32 2.42
N ALA A 93 -12.51 14.29 3.24
CA ALA A 93 -13.01 14.15 4.61
C ALA A 93 -11.97 14.43 5.71
N PHE A 94 -10.70 14.58 5.33
CA PHE A 94 -9.56 14.67 6.24
C PHE A 94 -9.60 15.91 7.14
N LYS A 95 -9.18 15.74 8.41
CA LYS A 95 -8.99 16.82 9.38
C LYS A 95 -7.52 16.96 9.79
N PRO A 96 -7.04 18.15 10.20
CA PRO A 96 -5.61 18.38 10.46
C PRO A 96 -4.91 17.46 11.48
N GLN A 97 -5.66 16.80 12.37
CA GLN A 97 -5.11 15.88 13.38
C GLN A 97 -5.17 14.41 12.94
N ASP A 98 -5.79 14.13 11.79
CA ASP A 98 -5.93 12.78 11.26
C ASP A 98 -4.61 12.29 10.66
N GLN A 99 -4.53 10.99 10.41
CA GLN A 99 -3.41 10.36 9.70
C GLN A 99 -3.88 9.18 8.86
N VAL A 100 -3.05 8.73 7.95
CA VAL A 100 -3.35 7.60 7.06
C VAL A 100 -2.39 6.45 7.34
N VAL A 101 -2.94 5.24 7.46
CA VAL A 101 -2.19 3.98 7.49
C VAL A 101 -2.57 3.18 6.26
N LEU A 102 -1.60 2.82 5.43
CA LEU A 102 -1.79 1.93 4.29
C LEU A 102 -1.23 0.55 4.63
N ARG A 103 -2.07 -0.49 4.61
CA ARG A 103 -1.62 -1.88 4.63
C ARG A 103 -1.29 -2.31 3.20
N LEU A 104 -0.01 -2.49 2.92
CA LEU A 104 0.52 -2.75 1.60
C LEU A 104 0.97 -4.20 1.46
N GLU A 105 0.39 -4.91 0.49
CA GLU A 105 0.79 -6.26 0.08
C GLU A 105 0.95 -6.27 -1.45
N SER A 106 2.19 -6.17 -1.95
CA SER A 106 2.46 -6.23 -3.39
C SER A 106 3.87 -6.75 -3.70
N PRO A 107 4.01 -7.74 -4.59
CA PRO A 107 5.30 -8.18 -5.12
C PRO A 107 5.85 -7.26 -6.22
N GLY A 108 5.10 -6.21 -6.61
CA GLY A 108 5.41 -5.34 -7.74
C GLY A 108 4.63 -5.71 -9.00
N GLY A 109 5.14 -5.27 -10.16
CA GLY A 109 4.47 -5.44 -11.43
C GLY A 109 4.75 -4.31 -12.41
N MET A 110 3.74 -3.92 -13.19
CA MET A 110 3.85 -2.91 -14.24
C MET A 110 4.33 -1.56 -13.69
N VAL A 111 5.51 -1.12 -14.14
CA VAL A 111 6.18 0.10 -13.67
C VAL A 111 5.28 1.33 -13.70
N HIS A 112 4.55 1.55 -14.80
CA HIS A 112 3.67 2.71 -14.94
C HIS A 112 2.44 2.64 -14.02
N GLY A 113 1.92 1.44 -13.75
CA GLY A 113 0.79 1.24 -12.84
C GLY A 113 1.19 1.56 -11.40
N TYR A 114 2.30 1.02 -10.94
CA TYR A 114 2.84 1.30 -9.61
C TYR A 114 3.38 2.73 -9.46
N GLY A 115 3.91 3.33 -10.52
CA GLY A 115 4.25 4.75 -10.57
C GLY A 115 3.02 5.64 -10.38
N LEU A 116 1.89 5.30 -11.03
CA LEU A 116 0.62 5.98 -10.78
C LEU A 116 0.15 5.77 -9.34
N ALA A 117 0.25 4.55 -8.79
CA ALA A 117 -0.12 4.26 -7.40
C ALA A 117 0.68 5.11 -6.40
N ALA A 118 2.01 5.16 -6.57
CA ALA A 118 2.90 6.00 -5.77
C ALA A 118 2.53 7.49 -5.89
N SER A 119 2.18 7.96 -7.08
CA SER A 119 1.71 9.34 -7.27
C SER A 119 0.40 9.65 -6.52
N GLN A 120 -0.47 8.65 -6.33
CA GLN A 120 -1.68 8.86 -5.54
C GLN A 120 -1.35 9.01 -4.06
N LEU A 121 -0.43 8.21 -3.53
CA LEU A 121 0.06 8.36 -2.15
C LEU A 121 0.77 9.69 -1.94
N GLN A 122 1.51 10.18 -2.95
CA GLN A 122 2.15 11.49 -2.90
C GLN A 122 1.15 12.63 -2.69
N ARG A 123 -0.09 12.52 -3.19
CA ARG A 123 -1.13 13.53 -2.96
C ARG A 123 -1.44 13.73 -1.47
N LEU A 124 -1.32 12.68 -0.65
CA LEU A 124 -1.48 12.77 0.80
C LEU A 124 -0.29 13.54 1.41
N ARG A 125 0.93 13.14 1.03
CA ARG A 125 2.19 13.77 1.46
C ARG A 125 2.24 15.27 1.13
N ASP A 126 1.83 15.66 -0.07
CA ASP A 126 1.82 17.06 -0.53
C ASP A 126 0.83 17.94 0.26
N LYS A 127 -0.16 17.31 0.90
CA LYS A 127 -1.11 17.94 1.81
C LYS A 127 -0.66 17.89 3.27
N ASN A 128 0.58 17.47 3.54
CA ASN A 128 1.15 17.27 4.86
C ASN A 128 0.33 16.31 5.73
N ILE A 129 -0.33 15.33 5.09
CA ILE A 129 -1.05 14.27 5.79
C ILE A 129 -0.02 13.20 6.19
N PRO A 130 0.13 12.88 7.48
CA PRO A 130 1.04 11.82 7.91
C PRO A 130 0.61 10.49 7.30
N LEU A 131 1.53 9.86 6.55
CA LEU A 131 1.31 8.58 5.88
C LEU A 131 2.26 7.53 6.45
N THR A 132 1.69 6.50 7.07
CA THR A 132 2.42 5.29 7.46
C THR A 132 2.06 4.15 6.52
N VAL A 133 3.05 3.47 5.95
CA VAL A 133 2.86 2.22 5.21
C VAL A 133 3.26 1.06 6.11
N THR A 134 2.42 0.04 6.18
CA THR A 134 2.68 -1.21 6.92
C THR A 134 2.80 -2.36 5.93
N VAL A 135 3.81 -3.22 6.11
CA VAL A 135 4.12 -4.33 5.20
C VAL A 135 4.24 -5.63 6.00
N ASP A 136 3.19 -6.43 5.99
CA ASP A 136 3.17 -7.69 6.74
C ASP A 136 3.76 -8.87 5.95
N LYS A 137 3.66 -8.84 4.61
CA LYS A 137 4.10 -9.95 3.76
C LYS A 137 5.09 -9.53 2.69
N VAL A 138 4.75 -8.57 1.86
CA VAL A 138 5.58 -8.20 0.72
C VAL A 138 5.32 -6.77 0.26
N ALA A 139 6.38 -6.00 0.06
CA ALA A 139 6.40 -4.74 -0.67
C ALA A 139 7.71 -4.69 -1.47
N ALA A 140 7.71 -5.36 -2.61
CA ALA A 140 8.88 -5.54 -3.47
C ALA A 140 8.68 -4.85 -4.83
N SER A 141 9.76 -4.40 -5.47
CA SER A 141 9.74 -3.73 -6.79
C SER A 141 8.72 -2.58 -6.82
N GLY A 142 7.68 -2.66 -7.66
CA GLY A 142 6.59 -1.68 -7.69
C GLY A 142 5.88 -1.47 -6.34
N GLY A 143 5.79 -2.51 -5.49
CA GLY A 143 5.29 -2.37 -4.13
C GLY A 143 6.19 -1.47 -3.29
N TYR A 144 7.51 -1.63 -3.38
CA TYR A 144 8.44 -0.73 -2.67
C TYR A 144 8.39 0.71 -3.23
N MET A 145 8.16 0.88 -4.54
CA MET A 145 7.92 2.19 -5.14
C MET A 145 6.73 2.92 -4.50
N MET A 146 5.69 2.20 -4.08
CA MET A 146 4.60 2.79 -3.30
C MET A 146 5.03 3.05 -1.86
N ALA A 147 5.65 2.07 -1.22
CA ALA A 147 6.03 2.14 0.19
C ALA A 147 6.96 3.32 0.49
N CYS A 148 7.95 3.57 -0.38
CA CYS A 148 8.96 4.60 -0.17
C CYS A 148 8.38 6.02 -0.14
N VAL A 149 7.12 6.23 -0.56
CA VAL A 149 6.45 7.54 -0.49
C VAL A 149 6.05 7.94 0.94
N ALA A 150 5.89 6.97 1.83
CA ALA A 150 5.42 7.19 3.19
C ALA A 150 6.37 8.03 4.04
N ASP A 151 5.82 8.73 5.05
CA ASP A 151 6.63 9.31 6.13
C ASP A 151 7.33 8.23 6.95
N LYS A 152 6.65 7.09 7.13
CA LYS A 152 7.12 5.96 7.91
C LYS A 152 6.74 4.64 7.24
N ILE A 153 7.69 3.72 7.13
CA ILE A 153 7.46 2.35 6.68
C ILE A 153 7.70 1.41 7.86
N VAL A 154 6.69 0.62 8.18
CA VAL A 154 6.74 -0.40 9.21
C VAL A 154 6.63 -1.76 8.55
N SER A 155 7.45 -2.71 8.94
CA SER A 155 7.49 -4.02 8.29
C SER A 155 7.54 -5.16 9.30
N ALA A 156 6.79 -6.22 9.02
CA ALA A 156 6.88 -7.44 9.81
C ALA A 156 8.28 -8.08 9.62
N PRO A 157 8.82 -8.80 10.63
CA PRO A 157 10.19 -9.29 10.61
C PRO A 157 10.57 -10.10 9.36
N PHE A 158 9.62 -10.89 8.84
CA PHE A 158 9.80 -11.78 7.69
C PHE A 158 9.12 -11.30 6.41
N ALA A 159 8.62 -10.06 6.37
CA ALA A 159 8.10 -9.49 5.15
C ALA A 159 9.21 -9.28 4.12
N ILE A 160 8.92 -9.48 2.84
CA ILE A 160 9.88 -9.28 1.75
C ILE A 160 9.81 -7.82 1.27
N VAL A 161 10.92 -7.10 1.37
CA VAL A 161 11.04 -5.69 1.00
C VAL A 161 12.22 -5.47 0.07
N GLY A 162 12.17 -4.45 -0.78
CA GLY A 162 13.24 -4.10 -1.71
C GLY A 162 12.92 -4.54 -3.12
N SER A 163 13.79 -5.33 -3.76
CA SER A 163 13.71 -5.67 -5.18
C SER A 163 13.68 -4.41 -6.06
N ILE A 164 14.49 -3.41 -5.71
CA ILE A 164 14.62 -2.17 -6.47
C ILE A 164 15.42 -2.50 -7.72
N GLY A 165 14.70 -2.68 -8.82
CA GLY A 165 15.24 -3.11 -10.10
C GLY A 165 14.13 -3.29 -11.12
N VAL A 166 14.52 -3.46 -12.38
CA VAL A 166 13.61 -3.65 -13.51
C VAL A 166 14.05 -4.88 -14.28
N VAL A 167 13.10 -5.75 -14.59
CA VAL A 167 13.34 -6.95 -15.39
C VAL A 167 12.26 -7.06 -16.44
N ALA A 168 12.63 -7.57 -17.61
CA ALA A 168 11.69 -7.99 -18.63
C ALA A 168 12.09 -9.37 -19.15
N GLN A 169 11.10 -10.22 -19.31
CA GLN A 169 11.27 -11.56 -19.86
C GLN A 169 10.33 -11.72 -21.05
N MET A 170 10.86 -12.28 -22.14
CA MET A 170 10.06 -12.53 -23.33
C MET A 170 10.55 -13.77 -24.07
N PRO A 171 9.70 -14.79 -24.30
CA PRO A 171 10.07 -15.93 -25.14
C PRO A 171 10.14 -15.51 -26.61
N ASN A 172 11.03 -16.11 -27.41
CA ASN A 172 11.07 -15.89 -28.85
C ASN A 172 10.83 -17.19 -29.60
N PHE A 173 9.73 -17.25 -30.34
CA PHE A 173 9.27 -18.42 -31.08
C PHE A 173 9.69 -18.38 -32.56
N ASN A 174 10.44 -17.37 -33.00
CA ASN A 174 10.79 -17.17 -34.41
C ASN A 174 11.44 -18.41 -35.04
N ARG A 175 12.39 -19.04 -34.33
CA ARG A 175 13.08 -20.25 -34.82
C ARG A 175 12.12 -21.43 -34.98
N PHE A 176 11.15 -21.57 -34.07
CA PHE A 176 10.15 -22.63 -34.15
C PHE A 176 9.22 -22.40 -35.36
N LEU A 177 8.76 -21.16 -35.57
CA LEU A 177 7.91 -20.81 -36.71
C LEU A 177 8.63 -21.01 -38.06
N LYS A 178 9.89 -20.56 -38.17
CA LYS A 178 10.74 -20.81 -39.34
C LYS A 178 10.91 -22.31 -39.61
N SER A 179 11.03 -23.16 -38.59
CA SER A 179 11.12 -24.63 -38.76
C SER A 179 9.83 -25.29 -39.26
N LYS A 180 8.73 -24.54 -39.29
CA LYS A 180 7.41 -24.96 -39.77
C LYS A 180 6.99 -24.21 -41.03
N ASP A 181 7.91 -23.48 -41.66
CA ASP A 181 7.65 -22.65 -42.84
C ASP A 181 6.51 -21.64 -42.61
N ILE A 182 6.43 -21.08 -41.38
CA ILE A 182 5.47 -20.04 -41.02
C ILE A 182 6.19 -18.69 -41.00
N ASP A 183 5.81 -17.80 -41.92
CA ASP A 183 6.31 -16.43 -41.99
C ASP A 183 5.47 -15.46 -41.15
N ILE A 184 6.15 -14.51 -40.50
CA ILE A 184 5.53 -13.44 -39.72
C ILE A 184 5.99 -12.11 -40.29
N GLU A 185 5.06 -11.39 -40.93
CA GLU A 185 5.32 -10.04 -41.44
C GLU A 185 5.10 -9.01 -40.33
N LEU A 186 6.11 -8.16 -40.11
CA LEU A 186 6.06 -7.05 -39.16
C LEU A 186 6.39 -5.75 -39.89
N HIS A 187 5.42 -4.83 -39.95
CA HIS A 187 5.61 -3.50 -40.50
C HIS A 187 5.55 -2.46 -39.38
N THR A 188 6.60 -1.68 -39.22
CA THR A 188 6.68 -0.62 -38.21
C THR A 188 7.13 0.70 -38.81
N ALA A 189 6.53 1.80 -38.36
CA ALA A 189 7.03 3.14 -38.61
C ALA A 189 7.90 3.58 -37.43
N GLY A 190 9.17 3.92 -37.68
CA GLY A 190 10.17 4.26 -36.65
C GLY A 190 11.04 3.07 -36.28
N GLN A 191 12.37 3.27 -36.34
CA GLN A 191 13.38 2.22 -36.20
C GLN A 191 13.25 1.40 -34.90
N TYR A 192 12.89 2.05 -33.79
CA TYR A 192 12.81 1.42 -32.46
C TYR A 192 11.38 1.29 -31.93
N LYS A 193 10.36 1.43 -32.79
CA LYS A 193 8.95 1.28 -32.37
C LYS A 193 8.66 -0.13 -31.81
N ARG A 194 9.47 -1.12 -32.20
CA ARG A 194 9.43 -2.48 -31.69
C ARG A 194 10.86 -3.02 -31.59
N THR A 195 11.49 -2.82 -30.42
CA THR A 195 12.85 -3.29 -30.12
C THR A 195 12.94 -4.82 -30.08
N LEU A 196 11.99 -5.48 -29.42
CA LEU A 196 11.87 -6.93 -29.38
C LEU A 196 10.46 -7.43 -29.74
N THR A 197 10.39 -8.65 -30.27
CA THR A 197 9.17 -9.36 -30.64
C THR A 197 9.19 -10.84 -30.22
N LEU A 198 7.99 -11.39 -30.01
CA LEU A 198 7.75 -12.80 -29.68
C LEU A 198 7.91 -13.72 -30.89
N LEU A 199 7.49 -13.25 -32.07
CA LEU A 199 7.28 -14.09 -33.26
C LEU A 199 8.26 -13.78 -34.39
N GLY A 200 8.74 -12.53 -34.45
CA GLY A 200 9.75 -12.09 -35.42
C GLY A 200 11.18 -12.30 -34.94
N GLU A 201 12.12 -11.99 -35.82
CA GLU A 201 13.55 -12.02 -35.52
C GLU A 201 13.95 -10.80 -34.68
N ASN A 202 14.65 -11.04 -33.58
CA ASN A 202 15.21 -9.97 -32.74
C ASN A 202 16.67 -9.74 -33.16
N THR A 203 16.98 -8.55 -33.66
CA THR A 203 18.35 -8.17 -34.03
C THR A 203 19.17 -7.80 -32.80
N GLU A 204 20.50 -7.70 -32.96
CA GLU A 204 21.36 -7.32 -31.84
C GLU A 204 21.15 -5.86 -31.43
N GLU A 205 20.96 -4.97 -32.41
CA GLU A 205 20.66 -3.56 -32.16
C GLU A 205 19.33 -3.39 -31.41
N GLY A 206 18.34 -4.24 -31.70
CA GLY A 206 17.07 -4.28 -30.96
C GLY A 206 17.24 -4.74 -29.51
N ARG A 207 18.15 -5.68 -29.24
CA ARG A 207 18.49 -6.12 -27.88
C ARG A 207 19.22 -5.03 -27.11
N GLU A 208 20.22 -4.41 -27.73
CA GLU A 208 20.99 -3.31 -27.13
C GLU A 208 20.06 -2.14 -26.76
N LYS A 209 19.21 -1.70 -27.68
CA LYS A 209 18.21 -0.64 -27.42
C LYS A 209 17.27 -1.01 -26.27
N PHE A 210 16.81 -2.25 -26.22
CA PHE A 210 15.93 -2.70 -25.13
C PHE A 210 16.64 -2.72 -23.77
N CYS A 211 17.92 -3.12 -23.73
CA CYS A 211 18.73 -3.03 -22.52
C CYS A 211 18.94 -1.57 -22.07
N GLU A 212 19.15 -0.64 -23.00
CA GLU A 212 19.18 0.79 -22.69
C GLU A 212 17.87 1.27 -22.05
N GLU A 213 16.72 0.90 -22.63
CA GLU A 213 15.38 1.26 -22.10
C GLU A 213 15.15 0.71 -20.68
N LEU A 214 15.63 -0.51 -20.40
CA LEU A 214 15.59 -1.08 -19.04
C LEU A 214 16.49 -0.30 -18.06
N ASN A 215 17.69 0.08 -18.48
CA ASN A 215 18.61 0.87 -17.66
C ASN A 215 18.06 2.27 -17.38
N GLU A 216 17.46 2.93 -18.37
CA GLU A 216 16.76 4.22 -18.19
C GLU A 216 15.63 4.09 -17.15
N THR A 217 14.81 3.04 -17.26
CA THR A 217 13.72 2.78 -16.31
C THR A 217 14.27 2.49 -14.90
N HIS A 218 15.35 1.73 -14.80
CA HIS A 218 15.99 1.46 -13.51
C HIS A 218 16.55 2.74 -12.88
N GLN A 219 17.20 3.61 -13.65
CA GLN A 219 17.71 4.88 -13.17
C GLN A 219 16.58 5.79 -12.66
N LEU A 220 15.46 5.87 -13.41
CA LEU A 220 14.27 6.61 -12.95
C LEU A 220 13.74 6.09 -11.61
N PHE A 221 13.76 4.76 -11.41
CA PHE A 221 13.34 4.17 -10.14
C PHE A 221 14.32 4.51 -9.01
N LYS A 222 15.63 4.41 -9.24
CA LYS A 222 16.66 4.83 -8.27
C LYS A 222 16.49 6.29 -7.85
N ASP A 223 16.31 7.18 -8.82
CA ASP A 223 16.13 8.61 -8.58
C ASP A 223 14.84 8.91 -7.80
N PHE A 224 13.77 8.16 -8.09
CA PHE A 224 12.52 8.26 -7.35
C PHE A 224 12.70 7.86 -5.88
N VAL A 225 13.30 6.68 -5.63
CA VAL A 225 13.55 6.22 -4.26
C VAL A 225 14.46 7.19 -3.50
N LYS A 226 15.53 7.67 -4.14
CA LYS A 226 16.46 8.64 -3.53
C LYS A 226 15.79 9.95 -3.15
N ARG A 227 14.82 10.41 -3.94
CA ARG A 227 14.05 11.62 -3.62
C ARG A 227 13.16 11.42 -2.39
N MET A 228 12.53 10.25 -2.29
CA MET A 228 11.61 9.96 -1.19
C MET A 228 12.33 9.52 0.08
N ARG A 229 13.50 8.90 -0.04
CA ARG A 229 14.36 8.41 1.05
C ARG A 229 15.79 8.97 0.90
N PRO A 230 16.04 10.28 1.15
CA PRO A 230 17.35 10.89 0.88
C PRO A 230 18.52 10.32 1.69
N SER A 231 18.24 9.71 2.83
CA SER A 231 19.23 9.07 3.71
C SER A 231 19.60 7.64 3.29
N LEU A 232 18.89 7.05 2.32
CA LEU A 232 19.10 5.68 1.88
C LEU A 232 20.31 5.58 0.95
N ASP A 233 21.20 4.63 1.23
CA ASP A 233 22.30 4.29 0.31
C ASP A 233 21.75 3.50 -0.88
N ILE A 234 21.38 4.23 -1.93
CA ILE A 234 20.72 3.66 -3.10
C ILE A 234 21.59 2.65 -3.84
N GLU A 235 22.92 2.79 -3.83
CA GLU A 235 23.81 1.86 -4.53
C GLU A 235 23.88 0.50 -3.82
N GLN A 236 23.69 0.49 -2.50
CA GLN A 236 23.64 -0.74 -1.72
C GLN A 236 22.34 -1.54 -1.93
N VAL A 237 21.23 -0.85 -2.23
CA VAL A 237 19.89 -1.46 -2.23
C VAL A 237 19.22 -1.55 -3.60
N ALA A 238 19.75 -0.88 -4.62
CA ALA A 238 19.25 -0.94 -6.00
C ALA A 238 19.98 -1.99 -6.86
N THR A 239 20.24 -3.17 -6.27
CA THR A 239 20.88 -4.31 -6.94
C THR A 239 19.86 -5.28 -7.54
N GLY A 240 18.56 -5.08 -7.29
CA GLY A 240 17.49 -6.02 -7.62
C GLY A 240 17.27 -7.12 -6.56
N GLU A 241 18.09 -7.18 -5.52
CA GLU A 241 17.90 -8.10 -4.39
C GLU A 241 16.71 -7.69 -3.51
N HIS A 242 16.21 -8.64 -2.75
CA HIS A 242 15.21 -8.41 -1.72
C HIS A 242 15.76 -8.78 -0.34
N TRP A 243 15.16 -8.21 0.69
CA TRP A 243 15.56 -8.40 2.07
C TRP A 243 14.33 -8.69 2.94
N TYR A 244 14.51 -9.51 3.96
CA TYR A 244 13.48 -9.66 4.99
C TYR A 244 13.38 -8.37 5.81
N GLY A 245 12.21 -8.07 6.39
CA GLY A 245 11.97 -6.86 7.18
C GLY A 245 13.10 -6.57 8.18
N GLN A 246 13.56 -7.60 8.90
CA GLN A 246 14.67 -7.48 9.86
C GLN A 246 15.99 -6.99 9.24
N GLN A 247 16.29 -7.39 8.00
CA GLN A 247 17.47 -6.92 7.26
C GLN A 247 17.22 -5.57 6.60
N ALA A 248 15.97 -5.32 6.20
CA ALA A 248 15.54 -4.10 5.53
C ALA A 248 15.67 -2.88 6.47
N VAL A 249 15.41 -3.03 7.78
CA VAL A 249 15.59 -1.94 8.75
C VAL A 249 17.06 -1.55 8.91
N GLU A 250 17.97 -2.52 8.92
CA GLU A 250 19.42 -2.28 8.99
C GLU A 250 19.93 -1.52 7.77
N LYS A 251 19.30 -1.74 6.61
CA LYS A 251 19.60 -1.07 5.34
C LYS A 251 18.86 0.25 5.17
N GLY A 252 18.00 0.64 6.12
CA GLY A 252 17.17 1.84 6.01
C GLY A 252 16.09 1.76 4.93
N LEU A 253 15.73 0.57 4.44
CA LEU A 253 14.59 0.38 3.52
C LEU A 253 13.25 0.54 4.25
N VAL A 254 13.23 0.20 5.53
CA VAL A 254 12.07 0.40 6.43
C VAL A 254 12.54 1.08 7.71
N ASP A 255 11.60 1.65 8.46
CA ASP A 255 11.91 2.46 9.64
C ASP A 255 11.74 1.70 10.95
N GLU A 256 10.83 0.72 11.00
CA GLU A 256 10.52 -0.04 12.20
C GLU A 256 10.10 -1.47 11.88
N ILE A 257 10.43 -2.39 12.79
CA ILE A 257 9.90 -3.75 12.79
C ILE A 257 8.67 -3.83 13.67
N ASN A 258 7.51 -4.07 13.06
CA ASN A 258 6.23 -4.28 13.74
C ASN A 258 5.20 -4.89 12.77
N THR A 259 4.02 -5.27 13.26
CA THR A 259 2.91 -5.74 12.41
C THR A 259 1.88 -4.63 12.18
N SER A 260 1.13 -4.71 11.09
CA SER A 260 0.04 -3.76 10.84
C SER A 260 -1.00 -3.78 11.96
N ASP A 261 -1.29 -4.96 12.52
CA ASP A 261 -2.22 -5.12 13.63
C ASP A 261 -1.79 -4.32 14.87
N GLU A 262 -0.52 -4.44 15.28
CA GLU A 262 -0.01 -3.73 16.46
C GLU A 262 0.07 -2.21 16.23
N VAL A 263 0.45 -1.79 15.02
CA VAL A 263 0.43 -0.38 14.64
C VAL A 263 -0.99 0.18 14.71
N ILE A 264 -1.99 -0.53 14.18
CA ILE A 264 -3.38 -0.07 14.20
C ILE A 264 -3.91 -0.05 15.63
N LEU A 265 -3.67 -1.10 16.42
CA LEU A 265 -4.11 -1.20 17.81
C LEU A 265 -3.52 -0.10 18.69
N SER A 266 -2.22 0.16 18.58
CA SER A 266 -1.55 1.24 19.33
C SER A 266 -2.09 2.62 18.95
N LEU A 267 -2.48 2.81 17.69
CA LEU A 267 -3.07 4.06 17.23
C LEU A 267 -4.54 4.24 17.64
N MET A 268 -5.29 3.17 17.91
CA MET A 268 -6.65 3.23 18.45
C MET A 268 -6.68 3.81 19.88
N GLU A 269 -5.58 3.71 20.64
CA GLU A 269 -5.48 4.30 21.97
C GLU A 269 -5.46 5.83 21.89
N GLY A 270 -6.64 6.45 22.02
CA GLY A 270 -6.80 7.91 22.02
C GLY A 270 -7.29 8.52 20.70
N ARG A 271 -7.55 7.68 19.68
CA ARG A 271 -8.08 8.10 18.37
C ARG A 271 -9.39 7.38 18.04
N GLU A 272 -10.09 7.88 17.02
CA GLU A 272 -11.25 7.23 16.40
C GLU A 272 -10.86 6.42 15.16
#